data_AF-A0A4P6XTH9-F1
#
_entry.id   AF-A0A4P6XTH9-F1
#
_cell.length_a   1.000
_cell.length_b   1.000
_cell.length_c   1.000
_cell.angle_alpha   90.00
_cell.angle_beta   90.00
_cell.angle_gamma   90.00
#
_symmetry.space_group_name_H-M   'P 1'
#
loop_
_entity.id
_entity.type
_entity.pdbx_description
1 polymer ?
#
loop_
_entity_poly.entity_id
_entity_poly.type
_entity_poly.pdbx_seq_one_letter_code
_entity_poly.pdbx_strand_id
1 'polypeptide(L)'
;MILADQGSKNVTQLKIKLQNHESCVKSSGLYSHAISLLEPLKFTRIRCLALGSPTHEFQALYQLAFLNLIVSHFGILPEKVSLYDPAFTSEDIQFLENELKYTVMGPDNGTNVPETTESTLFYMPHAPRSLTESILRHFEPIWFLANDFSVTMGTLTKAKFLEQYPLLASLVNMYEKSGPQKEISGNDGFTPVKRKRNRARKIVYVEPDLDYGSVETYFSGIQINRIQADDEAPWKDSFSDLALNVVEIGHKAEEKSIS
;
A
#
# COMPACT_ATOMS: atom_id res chain seq x y z
N MET A 1 -6.99 11.52 41.90
CA MET A 1 -5.51 11.41 41.85
C MET A 1 -5.02 10.06 41.32
N ILE A 2 -5.75 8.95 41.49
CA ILE A 2 -5.31 7.60 41.05
C ILE A 2 -5.44 7.37 39.52
N LEU A 3 -6.44 7.97 38.86
CA LEU A 3 -6.67 7.79 37.41
C LEU A 3 -5.62 8.47 36.51
N ALA A 4 -5.06 9.61 36.94
CA ALA A 4 -4.04 10.32 36.16
C ALA A 4 -2.67 9.59 36.15
N ASP A 5 -2.35 8.85 37.21
CA ASP A 5 -1.10 8.09 37.33
C ASP A 5 -1.11 6.80 36.47
N GLN A 6 -2.28 6.20 36.24
CA GLN A 6 -2.41 5.04 35.34
C GLN A 6 -2.31 5.42 33.85
N GLY A 7 -2.89 6.56 33.45
CA GLY A 7 -2.77 7.05 32.07
C GLY A 7 -1.33 7.36 31.65
N SER A 8 -0.57 8.04 32.51
CA SER A 8 0.85 8.38 32.26
C SER A 8 1.75 7.15 32.15
N LYS A 9 1.51 6.13 32.97
CA LYS A 9 2.25 4.86 32.93
C LYS A 9 2.01 4.08 31.63
N ASN A 10 0.76 4.04 31.15
CA ASN A 10 0.42 3.34 29.91
C ASN A 10 1.05 4.00 28.67
N VAL A 11 1.02 5.34 28.60
CA VAL A 11 1.67 6.10 27.51
C VAL A 11 3.18 5.86 27.50
N THR A 12 3.82 5.89 28.67
CA THR A 12 5.27 5.63 28.80
C THR A 12 5.63 4.23 28.31
N GLN A 13 4.83 3.21 28.67
CA GLN A 13 5.06 1.84 28.23
C GLN A 13 4.89 1.68 26.71
N LEU A 14 3.86 2.28 26.14
CA LEU A 14 3.64 2.24 24.69
C LEU A 14 4.78 2.89 23.92
N LYS A 15 5.29 4.03 24.40
CA LYS A 15 6.45 4.71 23.82
C LYS A 15 7.70 3.84 23.83
N ILE A 16 7.97 3.14 24.93
CA ILE A 16 9.09 2.18 25.01
C ILE A 16 8.91 1.04 24.01
N LYS A 17 7.69 0.49 23.88
CA LYS A 17 7.41 -0.57 22.90
C LYS A 17 7.63 -0.07 21.47
N LEU A 18 7.12 1.13 21.13
CA LEU A 18 7.32 1.76 19.83
C LEU A 18 8.82 1.91 19.53
N GLN A 19 9.61 2.46 20.45
CA GLN A 19 11.06 2.63 20.29
C GLN A 19 11.81 1.30 20.08
N ASN A 20 11.37 0.24 20.76
CA ASN A 20 11.92 -1.10 20.55
C ASN A 20 11.61 -1.61 19.14
N HIS A 21 10.37 -1.40 18.65
CA HIS A 21 9.97 -1.79 17.29
C HIS A 21 10.72 -0.97 16.24
N GLU A 22 10.89 0.34 16.46
CA GLU A 22 11.71 1.22 15.61
C GLU A 22 13.15 0.73 15.53
N SER A 23 13.77 0.41 16.67
CA SER A 23 15.15 -0.09 16.71
C SER A 23 15.28 -1.40 15.92
N CYS A 24 14.30 -2.30 16.07
CA CYS A 24 14.27 -3.57 15.36
C CYS A 24 14.15 -3.38 13.85
N VAL A 25 13.16 -2.59 13.40
CA VAL A 25 12.93 -2.32 11.97
C VAL A 25 14.10 -1.55 11.37
N LYS A 26 14.64 -0.55 12.06
CA LYS A 26 15.77 0.26 11.56
C LYS A 26 17.02 -0.55 11.26
N SER A 27 17.23 -1.64 12.00
CA SER A 27 18.36 -2.56 11.79
C SER A 27 18.15 -3.59 10.67
N SER A 28 16.96 -3.63 10.06
CA SER A 28 16.56 -4.67 9.10
C SER A 28 16.93 -4.35 7.65
N GLY A 29 16.97 -5.40 6.82
CA GLY A 29 17.08 -5.26 5.36
C GLY A 29 15.89 -4.49 4.78
N LEU A 30 14.68 -4.74 5.30
CA LEU A 30 13.44 -4.06 4.92
C LEU A 30 13.57 -2.54 4.98
N TYR A 31 14.08 -2.00 6.09
CA TYR A 31 14.25 -0.56 6.25
C TYR A 31 15.22 0.00 5.21
N SER A 32 16.41 -0.60 5.09
CA SER A 32 17.43 -0.12 4.15
C SER A 32 16.95 -0.12 2.70
N HIS A 33 16.24 -1.18 2.29
CA HIS A 33 15.70 -1.31 0.95
C HIS A 33 14.56 -0.31 0.71
N ALA A 34 13.61 -0.20 1.63
CA ALA A 34 12.51 0.75 1.49
C ALA A 34 13.00 2.20 1.40
N ILE A 35 13.96 2.60 2.24
CA ILE A 35 14.55 3.94 2.17
C ILE A 35 15.22 4.18 0.82
N SER A 36 16.00 3.23 0.30
CA SER A 36 16.65 3.38 -1.02
C SER A 36 15.66 3.59 -2.17
N LEU A 37 14.46 3.02 -2.07
CA LEU A 37 13.38 3.22 -3.05
C LEU A 37 12.66 4.56 -2.87
N LEU A 38 12.57 5.06 -1.63
CA LEU A 38 11.89 6.31 -1.29
C LEU A 38 12.79 7.55 -1.48
N GLU A 39 14.11 7.42 -1.37
CA GLU A 39 15.10 8.52 -1.49
C GLU A 39 14.95 9.37 -2.77
N PRO A 40 14.68 8.78 -3.96
CA PRO A 40 14.47 9.56 -5.18
C PRO A 40 13.18 10.38 -5.20
N LEU A 41 12.23 10.09 -4.30
CA LEU A 41 10.91 10.71 -4.29
C LEU A 41 10.93 12.06 -3.55
N LYS A 42 10.10 13.00 -3.98
CA LYS A 42 10.03 14.37 -3.42
C LYS A 42 8.74 14.61 -2.65
N PHE A 43 8.33 13.67 -1.80
CA PHE A 43 7.17 13.87 -0.94
C PHE A 43 7.53 14.72 0.28
N THR A 44 6.58 15.54 0.73
CA THR A 44 6.70 16.38 1.93
C THR A 44 5.60 16.11 2.94
N ARG A 45 4.66 15.22 2.59
CA ARG A 45 3.50 14.83 3.37
C ARG A 45 3.36 13.31 3.36
N ILE A 46 2.79 12.76 4.43
CA ILE A 46 2.41 11.36 4.50
C ILE A 46 0.94 11.25 4.87
N ARG A 47 0.20 10.47 4.09
CA ARG A 47 -1.17 10.07 4.38
C ARG A 47 -1.17 8.58 4.74
N CYS A 48 -1.32 8.27 6.03
CA CYS A 48 -1.40 6.89 6.49
C CYS A 48 -2.86 6.45 6.63
N LEU A 49 -3.22 5.33 6.00
CA LEU A 49 -4.57 4.76 6.09
C LEU A 49 -4.46 3.25 6.32
N ALA A 50 -5.46 2.67 6.99
CA ALA A 50 -5.51 1.24 7.26
C ALA A 50 -4.27 0.73 8.03
N LEU A 51 -3.96 1.39 9.15
CA LEU A 51 -2.84 1.08 10.04
C LEU A 51 -3.18 -0.03 11.07
N GLY A 52 -4.46 -0.22 11.40
CA GLY A 52 -4.90 -0.96 12.59
C GLY A 52 -4.74 -0.15 13.88
N SER A 53 -5.00 -0.76 15.03
CA SER A 53 -4.85 -0.12 16.36
C SER A 53 -3.46 -0.33 16.95
N PRO A 54 -2.54 0.67 16.98
CA PRO A 54 -1.18 0.47 17.49
C PRO A 54 -1.11 0.16 19.00
N THR A 55 -2.15 0.48 19.77
CA THR A 55 -2.23 0.13 21.19
C THR A 55 -2.67 -1.32 21.43
N HIS A 56 -3.44 -1.93 20.52
CA HIS A 56 -4.04 -3.26 20.71
C HIS A 56 -3.46 -4.34 19.77
N GLU A 57 -2.92 -3.94 18.62
CA GLU A 57 -2.45 -4.84 17.58
C GLU A 57 -0.93 -4.76 17.42
N PHE A 58 -0.29 -5.93 17.53
CA PHE A 58 1.16 -6.05 17.42
C PHE A 58 1.67 -5.62 16.03
N GLN A 59 0.95 -6.01 14.97
CA GLN A 59 1.31 -5.66 13.60
C GLN A 59 1.20 -4.15 13.37
N ALA A 60 0.13 -3.50 13.84
CA ALA A 60 -0.10 -2.07 13.72
C ALA A 60 1.01 -1.26 14.41
N LEU A 61 1.53 -1.73 15.55
CA LEU A 61 2.64 -1.07 16.23
C LEU A 61 3.94 -1.10 15.43
N TYR A 62 4.24 -2.20 14.73
CA TYR A 62 5.37 -2.24 13.80
C TYR A 62 5.17 -1.33 12.60
N GLN A 63 3.95 -1.25 12.07
CA GLN A 63 3.64 -0.35 10.97
C GLN A 63 3.76 1.12 11.37
N LEU A 64 3.36 1.46 12.60
CA LEU A 64 3.56 2.79 13.17
C LEU A 64 5.05 3.07 13.39
N ALA A 65 5.82 2.10 13.89
CA ALA A 65 7.26 2.23 14.05
C ALA A 65 7.94 2.52 12.71
N PHE A 66 7.55 1.80 11.65
CA PHE A 66 8.10 2.03 10.31
C PHE A 66 7.69 3.40 9.74
N LEU A 67 6.43 3.83 9.94
CA LEU A 67 6.00 5.18 9.61
C LEU A 67 6.86 6.24 10.30
N ASN A 68 7.10 6.11 11.62
CA ASN A 68 7.89 7.09 12.36
C ASN A 68 9.37 7.11 11.91
N LEU A 69 9.92 5.96 11.51
CA LEU A 69 11.24 5.89 10.90
C LEU A 69 11.32 6.62 9.56
N ILE A 70 10.30 6.52 8.71
CA ILE A 70 10.21 7.28 7.45
C ILE A 70 10.13 8.77 7.76
N VAL A 71 9.23 9.18 8.65
CA VAL A 71 9.05 10.58 9.08
C VAL A 71 10.38 11.16 9.56
N SER A 72 11.09 10.45 10.44
CA SER A 72 12.39 10.87 10.95
C SER A 72 13.48 10.89 9.87
N HIS A 73 13.50 9.94 8.94
CA HIS A 73 14.52 9.84 7.90
C HIS A 73 14.41 11.00 6.90
N PHE A 74 13.19 11.32 6.47
CA PHE A 74 12.91 12.37 5.49
C PHE A 74 12.70 13.76 6.11
N GLY A 75 12.80 13.88 7.45
CA GLY A 75 12.60 15.15 8.16
C GLY A 75 11.20 15.72 7.98
N ILE A 76 10.19 14.87 7.86
CA ILE A 76 8.79 15.29 7.69
C ILE A 76 8.30 15.86 9.02
N LEU A 77 7.73 17.06 8.98
CA LEU A 77 7.14 17.67 10.17
C LEU A 77 5.92 16.85 10.63
N PRO A 78 5.75 16.58 11.93
CA PRO A 78 4.65 15.75 12.43
C PRO A 78 3.25 16.19 11.96
N GLU A 79 3.00 17.49 11.85
CA GLU A 79 1.75 18.06 11.36
C GLU A 79 1.48 17.81 9.87
N LYS A 80 2.50 17.37 9.12
CA LYS A 80 2.37 16.93 7.71
C LYS A 80 2.10 15.43 7.59
N VAL A 81 1.99 14.73 8.71
CA VAL A 81 1.58 13.33 8.80
C VAL A 81 0.13 13.30 9.24
N SER A 82 -0.71 12.67 8.42
CA SER A 82 -2.12 12.52 8.73
C SER A 82 -2.51 11.04 8.70
N LEU A 83 -3.33 10.62 9.65
CA LEU A 83 -3.73 9.22 9.82
C LEU A 83 -5.24 9.08 9.90
N TYR A 84 -5.75 7.97 9.39
CA TYR A 84 -7.10 7.51 9.69
C TYR A 84 -7.19 5.99 9.61
N ASP A 85 -7.81 5.41 10.63
CA ASP A 85 -8.27 4.04 10.62
C ASP A 85 -9.56 3.93 11.46
N PRO A 86 -10.62 3.28 10.97
CA PRO A 86 -11.80 2.99 11.79
C PRO A 86 -11.51 2.12 13.03
N ALA A 87 -10.38 1.41 13.08
CA ALA A 87 -9.94 0.61 14.22
C ALA A 87 -9.29 1.44 15.34
N PHE A 88 -9.01 2.73 15.12
CA PHE A 88 -8.40 3.57 16.15
C PHE A 88 -9.29 3.69 17.39
N THR A 89 -8.72 3.39 18.54
CA THR A 89 -9.34 3.62 19.85
C THR A 89 -9.05 5.04 20.36
N SER A 90 -9.70 5.44 21.46
CA SER A 90 -9.41 6.73 22.09
C SER A 90 -7.95 6.83 22.55
N GLU A 91 -7.36 5.71 22.99
CA GLU A 91 -5.96 5.61 23.38
C GLU A 91 -5.03 5.78 22.18
N ASP A 92 -5.36 5.20 21.02
CA ASP A 92 -4.59 5.38 19.79
C ASP A 92 -4.57 6.85 19.39
N ILE A 93 -5.74 7.49 19.33
CA ILE A 93 -5.89 8.89 18.95
C ILE A 93 -5.09 9.77 19.91
N GLN A 94 -5.24 9.57 21.22
CA GLN A 94 -4.48 10.34 22.22
C GLN A 94 -2.97 10.16 22.06
N PHE A 95 -2.49 8.94 21.79
CA PHE A 95 -1.07 8.70 21.60
C PHE A 95 -0.54 9.34 20.31
N LEU A 96 -1.23 9.15 19.19
CA LEU A 96 -0.85 9.71 17.88
C LEU A 96 -0.84 11.25 17.89
N GLU A 97 -1.85 11.89 18.49
CA GLU A 97 -1.95 13.36 18.53
C GLU A 97 -1.06 13.98 19.61
N ASN A 98 -1.03 13.42 20.82
CA ASN A 98 -0.34 14.06 21.94
C ASN A 98 1.13 13.69 22.04
N GLU A 99 1.51 12.45 21.74
CA GLU A 99 2.91 12.02 21.83
C GLU A 99 3.64 12.19 20.50
N LEU A 100 3.02 11.77 19.38
CA LEU A 100 3.66 11.82 18.07
C LEU A 100 3.38 13.12 17.30
N LYS A 101 2.40 13.92 17.74
CA LYS A 101 1.99 15.19 17.11
C LYS A 101 1.50 15.02 15.67
N TYR A 102 0.99 13.85 15.34
CA TYR A 102 0.35 13.60 14.05
C TYR A 102 -1.10 14.10 14.05
N THR A 103 -1.65 14.31 12.85
CA THR A 103 -3.06 14.68 12.70
C THR A 103 -3.92 13.44 12.50
N VAL A 104 -4.77 13.10 13.47
CA VAL A 104 -5.76 12.02 13.28
C VAL A 104 -7.04 12.61 12.72
N MET A 105 -7.49 12.11 11.59
CA MET A 105 -8.72 12.59 10.95
C MET A 105 -9.90 11.73 11.39
N GLY A 106 -11.03 12.34 11.79
CA GLY A 106 -12.25 11.60 12.13
C GLY A 106 -12.94 11.01 10.89
N PRO A 107 -13.97 10.15 11.04
CA PRO A 107 -14.64 9.46 9.93
C PRO A 107 -15.12 10.39 8.81
N ASP A 108 -15.65 11.55 9.16
CA ASP A 108 -16.19 12.54 8.21
C ASP A 108 -15.09 13.18 7.34
N ASN A 109 -13.83 13.12 7.79
CA ASN A 109 -12.67 13.71 7.11
C ASN A 109 -11.55 12.67 6.86
N GLY A 110 -11.78 11.41 7.20
CA GLY A 110 -10.81 10.31 7.17
C GLY A 110 -10.43 9.90 5.76
N THR A 111 -11.22 10.34 4.79
CA THR A 111 -10.96 10.23 3.35
C THR A 111 -10.93 11.60 2.69
N ASN A 112 -10.61 12.69 3.41
CA ASN A 112 -10.51 13.99 2.74
C ASN A 112 -9.25 14.07 1.88
N VAL A 113 -9.37 14.83 0.79
CA VAL A 113 -8.29 15.09 -0.15
C VAL A 113 -7.15 15.78 0.58
N PRO A 114 -5.93 15.21 0.61
CA PRO A 114 -4.76 15.98 0.99
C PRO A 114 -4.68 17.22 0.09
N GLU A 115 -4.33 18.38 0.65
CA GLU A 115 -4.22 19.64 -0.12
C GLU A 115 -3.42 19.49 -1.42
N THR A 116 -2.46 18.57 -1.44
CA THR A 116 -1.60 18.26 -2.59
C THR A 116 -1.29 16.77 -2.62
N THR A 117 -1.81 16.05 -3.61
CA THR A 117 -1.56 14.62 -3.80
C THR A 117 -0.20 14.38 -4.49
N GLU A 118 0.27 15.35 -5.27
CA GLU A 118 1.58 15.37 -5.93
C GLU A 118 2.78 15.33 -4.98
N SER A 119 2.62 15.78 -3.74
CA SER A 119 3.68 15.78 -2.72
C SER A 119 3.37 14.87 -1.54
N THR A 120 2.40 13.95 -1.67
CA THR A 120 1.95 13.08 -0.59
C THR A 120 2.29 11.63 -0.88
N LEU A 121 2.99 10.98 0.06
CA LEU A 121 3.14 9.54 0.09
C LEU A 121 1.93 8.92 0.79
N PHE A 122 1.19 8.05 0.11
CA PHE A 122 0.13 7.26 0.72
C PHE A 122 0.73 5.99 1.34
N TYR A 123 0.76 5.91 2.67
CA TYR A 123 1.24 4.75 3.41
C TYR A 123 0.05 3.88 3.83
N MET A 124 -0.08 2.70 3.21
CA MET A 124 -1.27 1.85 3.26
C MET A 124 -0.89 0.36 3.36
N PRO A 125 -0.19 -0.06 4.42
CA PRO A 125 0.48 -1.35 4.47
C PRO A 125 -0.46 -2.57 4.47
N HIS A 126 -1.71 -2.41 4.92
CA HIS A 126 -2.75 -3.45 4.94
C HIS A 126 -4.10 -2.95 4.42
N ALA A 127 -4.10 -2.04 3.45
CA ALA A 127 -5.35 -1.49 2.95
C ALA A 127 -6.17 -2.53 2.18
N PRO A 128 -7.49 -2.64 2.46
CA PRO A 128 -8.37 -3.45 1.63
C PRO A 128 -8.47 -2.85 0.22
N ARG A 129 -8.70 -3.71 -0.79
CA ARG A 129 -8.86 -3.31 -2.20
C ARG A 129 -9.86 -2.19 -2.40
N SER A 130 -10.97 -2.21 -1.66
CA SER A 130 -12.01 -1.17 -1.71
C SER A 130 -11.50 0.20 -1.29
N LEU A 131 -10.63 0.26 -0.29
CA LEU A 131 -9.99 1.50 0.12
C LEU A 131 -9.02 1.97 -0.97
N THR A 132 -8.14 1.10 -1.46
CA THR A 132 -7.20 1.45 -2.54
C THR A 132 -7.92 1.95 -3.80
N GLU A 133 -8.97 1.28 -4.24
CA GLU A 133 -9.81 1.71 -5.36
C GLU A 133 -10.43 3.10 -5.11
N SER A 134 -10.95 3.33 -3.90
CA SER A 134 -11.49 4.64 -3.51
C SER A 134 -10.40 5.71 -3.53
N ILE A 135 -9.19 5.40 -3.05
CA ILE A 135 -8.07 6.35 -3.04
C ILE A 135 -7.67 6.73 -4.47
N LEU A 136 -7.52 5.73 -5.35
CA LEU A 136 -7.22 5.94 -6.77
C LEU A 136 -8.27 6.83 -7.44
N ARG A 137 -9.56 6.61 -7.12
CA ARG A 137 -10.67 7.33 -7.74
C ARG A 137 -10.77 8.79 -7.33
N HIS A 138 -10.49 9.11 -6.07
CA HIS A 138 -10.81 10.42 -5.51
C HIS A 138 -9.59 11.34 -5.34
N PHE A 139 -8.38 10.79 -5.24
CA PHE A 139 -7.17 11.58 -4.94
C PHE A 139 -6.12 11.54 -6.04
N GLU A 140 -6.25 10.64 -7.01
CA GLU A 140 -5.30 10.51 -8.12
C GLU A 140 -3.81 10.51 -7.69
N PRO A 141 -3.41 9.76 -6.65
CA PRO A 141 -2.08 9.90 -6.07
C PRO A 141 -0.99 9.21 -6.90
N ILE A 142 0.23 9.74 -6.78
CA ILE A 142 1.39 9.23 -7.53
C ILE A 142 2.11 8.12 -6.75
N TRP A 143 2.27 8.27 -5.43
CA TRP A 143 3.12 7.39 -4.62
C TRP A 143 2.32 6.64 -3.56
N PHE A 144 2.41 5.31 -3.61
CA PHE A 144 1.89 4.41 -2.59
C PHE A 144 3.01 3.56 -2.00
N LEU A 145 3.16 3.63 -0.69
CA LEU A 145 3.86 2.60 0.07
C LEU A 145 2.80 1.69 0.68
N ALA A 146 2.43 0.64 -0.05
CA ALA A 146 1.22 -0.15 0.19
C ALA A 146 1.43 -1.62 -0.17
N ASN A 147 0.38 -2.44 -0.11
CA ASN A 147 0.44 -3.78 -0.69
C ASN A 147 0.87 -3.73 -2.17
N ASP A 148 1.61 -4.73 -2.63
CA ASP A 148 2.00 -4.92 -4.02
C ASP A 148 0.76 -5.10 -4.90
N PHE A 149 0.46 -4.10 -5.71
CA PHE A 149 -0.76 -4.09 -6.53
C PHE A 149 -0.83 -5.29 -7.49
N SER A 150 0.31 -5.83 -7.95
CA SER A 150 0.33 -6.96 -8.90
C SER A 150 -0.22 -8.26 -8.30
N VAL A 151 -0.16 -8.44 -6.99
CA VAL A 151 -0.70 -9.62 -6.29
C VAL A 151 -2.04 -9.34 -5.61
N THR A 152 -2.51 -8.09 -5.63
CA THR A 152 -3.76 -7.73 -4.95
C THR A 152 -4.97 -8.46 -5.48
N MET A 153 -5.02 -8.94 -6.73
CA MET A 153 -6.17 -9.68 -7.27
C MET A 153 -6.56 -10.90 -6.41
N GLY A 154 -5.56 -11.57 -5.81
CA GLY A 154 -5.76 -12.74 -4.97
C GLY A 154 -6.50 -13.87 -5.69
N THR A 155 -7.66 -14.26 -5.15
CA THR A 155 -8.48 -15.37 -5.68
C THR A 155 -9.59 -14.92 -6.64
N LEU A 156 -9.72 -13.61 -6.91
CA LEU A 156 -10.72 -13.08 -7.84
C LEU A 156 -10.33 -13.40 -9.29
N THR A 157 -11.32 -13.61 -10.16
CA THR A 157 -11.09 -13.66 -11.61
C THR A 157 -10.86 -12.25 -12.14
N LYS A 158 -10.12 -12.10 -13.26
CA LYS A 158 -9.91 -10.78 -13.91
C LYS A 158 -11.21 -10.02 -14.15
N ALA A 159 -12.26 -10.72 -14.58
CA ALA A 159 -13.59 -10.14 -14.81
C ALA A 159 -14.22 -9.56 -13.54
N LYS A 160 -14.23 -10.33 -12.43
CA LYS A 160 -14.76 -9.86 -11.15
C LYS A 160 -13.91 -8.75 -10.54
N PHE A 161 -12.59 -8.82 -10.75
CA PHE A 161 -11.67 -7.80 -10.27
C PHE A 161 -11.90 -6.46 -11.00
N LEU A 162 -12.05 -6.49 -12.33
CA LEU A 162 -12.40 -5.33 -13.14
C LEU A 162 -13.77 -4.75 -12.79
N GLU A 163 -14.76 -5.61 -12.54
CA GLU A 163 -16.11 -5.19 -12.13
C GLU A 163 -16.10 -4.45 -10.77
N GLN A 164 -15.36 -4.97 -9.78
CA GLN A 164 -15.36 -4.42 -8.41
C GLN A 164 -14.37 -3.29 -8.19
N TYR A 165 -13.22 -3.34 -8.88
CA TYR A 165 -12.09 -2.44 -8.68
C TYR A 165 -11.49 -2.00 -10.03
N PRO A 166 -12.25 -1.26 -10.86
CA PRO A 166 -11.87 -1.01 -12.24
C PRO A 166 -10.57 -0.23 -12.41
N LEU A 167 -10.25 0.74 -11.52
CA LEU A 167 -9.00 1.48 -11.59
C LEU A 167 -7.81 0.60 -11.21
N LEU A 168 -7.92 -0.12 -10.09
CA LEU A 168 -6.88 -1.03 -9.63
C LEU A 168 -6.65 -2.16 -10.64
N ALA A 169 -7.71 -2.73 -11.22
CA ALA A 169 -7.63 -3.74 -12.26
C ALA A 169 -6.95 -3.21 -13.54
N SER A 170 -7.21 -1.96 -13.90
CA SER A 170 -6.57 -1.30 -15.05
C SER A 170 -5.07 -1.10 -14.83
N LEU A 171 -4.64 -0.64 -13.64
CA LEU A 171 -3.22 -0.54 -13.28
C LEU A 171 -2.51 -1.89 -13.35
N VAL A 172 -3.10 -2.94 -12.77
CA VAL A 172 -2.52 -4.29 -12.79
C VAL A 172 -2.40 -4.82 -14.22
N ASN A 173 -3.42 -4.62 -15.06
CA ASN A 173 -3.37 -5.01 -16.46
C ASN A 173 -2.30 -4.24 -17.25
N MET A 174 -2.10 -2.95 -16.97
CA MET A 174 -1.02 -2.16 -17.57
C MET A 174 0.36 -2.67 -17.14
N TYR A 175 0.53 -2.98 -15.85
CA TYR A 175 1.76 -3.59 -15.31
C TYR A 175 2.09 -4.94 -15.96
N GLU A 176 1.09 -5.81 -16.11
CA GLU A 176 1.26 -7.12 -16.77
C GLU A 176 1.68 -6.98 -18.25
N LYS A 177 1.23 -5.91 -18.92
CA LYS A 177 1.58 -5.62 -20.33
C LYS A 177 2.94 -4.95 -20.49
N SER A 178 3.40 -4.17 -19.50
CA SER A 178 4.68 -3.48 -19.51
C SER A 178 5.85 -4.32 -18.99
N GLY A 179 5.57 -5.38 -18.22
CA GLY A 179 6.58 -6.35 -17.80
C GLY A 179 7.28 -7.01 -19.00
N PRO A 180 8.49 -7.58 -18.81
CA PRO A 180 9.13 -8.35 -19.88
C PRO A 180 8.13 -9.38 -20.37
N GLN A 181 7.75 -9.31 -21.65
CA GLN A 181 6.99 -10.37 -22.29
C GLN A 181 7.66 -11.65 -21.83
N LYS A 182 6.90 -12.56 -21.20
CA LYS A 182 7.32 -13.95 -21.22
C LYS A 182 7.48 -14.25 -22.70
N GLU A 183 8.72 -14.21 -23.19
CA GLU A 183 9.09 -15.00 -24.33
C GLU A 183 8.43 -16.34 -24.05
N ILE A 184 7.57 -16.74 -24.99
CA ILE A 184 7.04 -18.09 -25.04
C ILE A 184 8.29 -18.96 -25.03
N SER A 185 8.70 -19.39 -23.84
CA SER A 185 10.00 -20.00 -23.64
C SER A 185 10.00 -21.23 -24.51
N GLY A 186 10.95 -21.24 -25.45
CA GLY A 186 11.09 -22.26 -26.44
C GLY A 186 11.08 -23.65 -25.80
N ASN A 187 10.32 -24.53 -26.44
CA ASN A 187 10.62 -25.95 -26.58
C ASN A 187 11.32 -26.59 -25.36
N ASP A 188 10.59 -26.65 -24.24
CA ASP A 188 10.88 -27.61 -23.18
C ASP A 188 10.94 -28.98 -23.86
N GLY A 189 12.10 -29.65 -23.83
CA GLY A 189 12.47 -30.83 -24.62
C GLY A 189 11.61 -32.10 -24.42
N PHE A 190 10.34 -31.96 -24.06
CA PHE A 190 9.32 -32.98 -24.09
C PHE A 190 8.77 -33.12 -25.51
N THR A 191 9.19 -34.17 -26.21
CA THR A 191 8.45 -34.65 -27.38
C THR A 191 7.02 -35.02 -26.97
N PRO A 192 5.97 -34.41 -27.54
CA PRO A 192 4.61 -34.79 -27.25
C PRO A 192 4.35 -36.18 -27.86
N VAL A 193 4.25 -37.19 -26.99
CA VAL A 193 3.83 -38.53 -27.41
C VAL A 193 2.40 -38.43 -27.91
N LYS A 194 2.16 -38.73 -29.19
CA LYS A 194 0.84 -38.73 -29.82
C LYS A 194 -0.08 -39.73 -29.09
N ARG A 195 -0.84 -39.27 -28.10
CA ARG A 195 -1.90 -40.06 -27.47
C ARG A 195 -3.09 -40.15 -28.44
N LYS A 196 -3.47 -41.39 -28.77
CA LYS A 196 -4.64 -41.73 -29.59
C LYS A 196 -5.86 -40.92 -29.12
N ARG A 197 -6.49 -40.24 -30.08
CA ARG A 197 -7.74 -39.49 -29.93
C ARG A 197 -8.83 -40.43 -29.40
N ASN A 198 -9.24 -40.19 -28.16
CA ASN A 198 -10.60 -40.42 -27.66
C ASN A 198 -10.70 -39.77 -26.27
N ARG A 199 -10.94 -38.46 -26.22
CA ARG A 199 -11.40 -37.79 -25.00
C ARG A 199 -12.48 -36.77 -25.36
N ALA A 200 -13.60 -36.89 -24.66
CA ALA A 200 -14.71 -35.94 -24.66
C ALA A 200 -14.19 -34.50 -24.60
N ARG A 201 -14.91 -33.57 -25.26
CA ARG A 201 -14.60 -32.14 -25.33
C ARG A 201 -14.24 -31.63 -23.93
N LYS A 202 -12.93 -31.52 -23.66
CA LYS A 202 -12.42 -30.92 -22.44
C LYS A 202 -12.86 -29.46 -22.54
N ILE A 203 -13.68 -28.99 -21.61
CA ILE A 203 -14.06 -27.58 -21.53
C ILE A 203 -12.74 -26.83 -21.30
N VAL A 204 -12.24 -26.20 -22.37
CA VAL A 204 -11.09 -25.30 -22.29
C VAL A 204 -11.67 -23.97 -21.86
N TYR A 205 -11.34 -23.55 -20.64
CA TYR A 205 -11.66 -22.20 -20.19
C TYR A 205 -10.92 -21.22 -21.10
N VAL A 206 -11.68 -20.40 -21.82
CA VAL A 206 -11.16 -19.26 -22.58
C VAL A 206 -11.41 -18.04 -21.70
N GLU A 207 -10.33 -17.34 -21.37
CA GLU A 207 -10.44 -16.09 -20.62
C GLU A 207 -11.24 -15.09 -21.46
N PRO A 208 -12.30 -14.46 -20.90
CA PRO A 208 -13.08 -13.48 -21.63
C PRO A 208 -12.20 -12.29 -22.04
N ASP A 209 -12.43 -11.75 -23.23
CA ASP A 209 -11.82 -10.49 -23.65
C ASP A 209 -12.44 -9.37 -22.81
N LEU A 210 -11.63 -8.74 -21.96
CA LEU A 210 -12.08 -7.72 -21.01
C LEU A 210 -11.71 -6.34 -21.54
N ASP A 211 -12.70 -5.46 -21.63
CA ASP A 211 -12.49 -4.08 -22.07
C ASP A 211 -12.04 -3.18 -20.92
N TYR A 212 -10.73 -3.12 -20.71
CA TYR A 212 -10.09 -2.16 -19.81
C TYR A 212 -10.04 -0.73 -20.37
N GLY A 213 -10.27 -0.55 -21.68
CA GLY A 213 -10.16 0.76 -22.35
C GLY A 213 -11.34 1.69 -22.07
N SER A 214 -12.46 1.14 -21.62
CA SER A 214 -13.65 1.90 -21.19
C SER A 214 -13.51 2.57 -19.82
N VAL A 215 -12.50 2.20 -19.03
CA VAL A 215 -12.27 2.78 -17.70
C VAL A 215 -11.58 4.13 -17.83
N GLU A 216 -12.23 5.19 -17.37
CA GLU A 216 -11.60 6.51 -17.26
C GLU A 216 -10.51 6.47 -16.18
N THR A 217 -9.28 6.84 -16.56
CA THR A 217 -8.09 6.75 -15.72
C THR A 217 -7.26 8.04 -15.81
N TYR A 218 -6.67 8.46 -14.69
CA TYR A 218 -5.74 9.60 -14.64
C TYR A 218 -4.28 9.19 -14.93
N PHE A 219 -4.05 7.89 -15.06
CA PHE A 219 -2.74 7.27 -15.19
C PHE A 219 -2.55 6.60 -16.55
N SER A 220 -1.29 6.41 -16.93
CA SER A 220 -0.86 5.70 -18.14
C SER A 220 -0.10 4.40 -17.83
N GLY A 221 0.32 4.20 -16.57
CA GLY A 221 1.11 3.05 -16.17
C GLY A 221 1.36 3.00 -14.67
N ILE A 222 2.13 1.99 -14.25
CA ILE A 222 2.56 1.82 -12.87
C ILE A 222 3.90 1.09 -12.81
N GLN A 223 4.75 1.49 -11.87
CA GLN A 223 5.95 0.79 -11.48
C GLN A 223 5.76 0.21 -10.08
N ILE A 224 6.11 -1.06 -9.90
CA ILE A 224 5.96 -1.76 -8.62
C ILE A 224 7.32 -2.28 -8.19
N ASN A 225 7.81 -1.75 -7.07
CA ASN A 225 9.07 -2.14 -6.46
C ASN A 225 8.78 -2.81 -5.12
N ARG A 226 8.78 -4.15 -5.09
CA ARG A 226 8.51 -4.92 -3.87
C ARG A 226 9.63 -4.75 -2.86
N ILE A 227 9.26 -4.46 -1.61
CA ILE A 227 10.19 -4.37 -0.50
C ILE A 227 10.34 -5.77 0.09
N GLN A 228 11.57 -6.28 0.09
CA GLN A 228 11.88 -7.57 0.69
C GLN A 228 11.78 -7.46 2.21
N ALA A 229 10.92 -8.28 2.81
CA ALA A 229 10.84 -8.49 4.25
C ALA A 229 11.64 -9.74 4.64
N ASP A 230 12.26 -9.71 5.82
CA ASP A 230 12.96 -10.87 6.36
C ASP A 230 11.94 -11.90 6.88
N ASP A 231 11.91 -13.10 6.30
CA ASP A 231 10.91 -14.14 6.61
C ASP A 231 10.88 -14.60 8.08
N GLU A 232 12.01 -14.48 8.76
CA GLU A 232 12.18 -14.87 10.18
C GLU A 232 12.02 -13.69 11.15
N ALA A 233 11.74 -12.48 10.64
CA ALA A 233 11.61 -11.31 11.49
C ALA A 233 10.28 -11.31 12.26
N PRO A 234 10.24 -10.73 13.47
CA PRO A 234 9.02 -10.64 14.25
C PRO A 234 7.93 -9.78 13.61
N TRP A 235 8.27 -8.95 12.61
CA TRP A 235 7.34 -8.11 11.84
C TRP A 235 6.98 -8.67 10.46
N LYS A 236 7.28 -9.94 10.16
CA LYS A 236 7.05 -10.52 8.82
C LYS A 236 5.63 -10.30 8.30
N ASP A 237 4.63 -10.47 9.17
CA ASP A 237 3.22 -10.34 8.80
C ASP A 237 2.78 -8.88 8.73
N SER A 238 3.53 -7.95 9.32
CA SER A 238 3.27 -6.50 9.24
C SER A 238 3.56 -5.93 7.84
N PHE A 239 4.42 -6.58 7.06
CA PHE A 239 4.94 -6.06 5.79
C PHE A 239 5.02 -7.10 4.66
N SER A 240 4.31 -8.22 4.77
CA SER A 240 4.45 -9.40 3.89
C SER A 240 4.36 -9.10 2.39
N ASP A 241 3.50 -8.15 2.01
CA ASP A 241 3.29 -7.74 0.63
C ASP A 241 3.65 -6.27 0.38
N LEU A 242 4.49 -5.66 1.22
CA LEU A 242 4.78 -4.23 1.09
C LEU A 242 5.58 -3.92 -0.20
N ALA A 243 5.15 -2.90 -0.93
CA ALA A 243 5.80 -2.41 -2.13
C ALA A 243 5.67 -0.89 -2.25
N LEU A 244 6.63 -0.29 -2.94
CA LEU A 244 6.48 1.03 -3.50
C LEU A 244 5.79 0.91 -4.86
N ASN A 245 4.54 1.36 -4.95
CA ASN A 245 3.78 1.44 -6.20
C ASN A 245 3.79 2.92 -6.66
N VAL A 246 4.38 3.18 -7.82
CA VAL A 246 4.50 4.50 -8.43
C VAL A 246 3.60 4.57 -9.65
N VAL A 247 2.56 5.39 -9.58
CA VAL A 247 1.60 5.60 -10.67
C VAL A 247 2.20 6.59 -11.68
N GLU A 248 2.20 6.22 -12.95
CA GLU A 248 2.66 7.08 -14.05
C GLU A 248 1.46 7.90 -14.56
N ILE A 249 1.52 9.23 -14.49
CA ILE A 249 0.41 10.11 -14.90
C ILE A 249 0.22 10.07 -16.42
N GLY A 250 -1.04 10.07 -16.88
CA GLY A 250 -1.36 10.16 -18.30
C GLY A 250 -1.44 11.61 -18.78
N HIS A 251 -1.04 11.88 -20.04
CA HIS A 251 -1.03 13.21 -20.67
C HIS A 251 -2.36 13.99 -20.64
N LYS A 252 -3.49 13.37 -20.27
CA LYS A 252 -4.78 14.09 -20.14
C LYS A 252 -4.89 14.99 -18.90
N ALA A 253 -3.95 14.89 -17.94
CA ALA A 253 -3.98 15.70 -16.73
C ALA A 253 -3.38 17.12 -16.91
N GLU A 254 -2.52 17.35 -17.93
CA GLU A 254 -1.83 18.63 -18.13
C GLU A 254 -2.80 19.78 -18.51
N GLU A 255 -3.99 19.49 -19.01
CA GLU A 255 -4.99 20.51 -19.37
C GLU A 255 -5.81 21.06 -18.19
N LYS A 256 -5.78 20.42 -17.01
CA LYS A 256 -6.53 20.89 -15.82
C LYS A 256 -5.74 21.84 -14.91
N SER A 257 -4.45 22.05 -15.16
CA SER A 257 -3.60 22.95 -14.36
C SER A 257 -3.56 24.39 -14.87
N ILE A 258 -4.35 24.72 -15.90
CA ILE A 258 -4.48 26.07 -16.46
C ILE A 258 -5.97 26.45 -16.53
N SER A 259 -6.60 26.60 -15.36
CA SER A 259 -7.88 27.29 -15.21
C SER A 259 -8.09 27.78 -13.79
#